data_AF-A0A0U2XK58-F1
#
_entry.id   AF-A0A0U2XK58-F1
#
_cell.length_a   1.000
_cell.length_b   1.000
_cell.length_c   1.000
_cell.angle_alpha   90.00
_cell.angle_beta   90.00
_cell.angle_gamma   90.00
#
_symmetry.space_group_name_H-M   'P 1'
#
loop_
_entity.id
_entity.type
_entity.pdbx_description
1 polymer ?
#
loop_
_entity_poly.entity_id
_entity_poly.type
_entity_poly.pdbx_seq_one_letter_code
_entity_poly.pdbx_strand_id
1 'polypeptide(L)'
;MLERFFFLDDLDRELVAKRRGDHNRLGFGLQLVTVRHLGAFLDDPVDVPTAVVDFVAAQVGVADPSCVKRYVERKQTRFEHQWEIAEVYGFVTYASMETELLEWVDRQAWTSDAGPKTLFSRRWPGYAGAACCCRE
;
A
#
# COMPACT_ATOMS: atom_id res chain seq x y z
N MET A 1 -9.25 6.11 -14.70
CA MET A 1 -9.26 4.93 -13.79
C MET A 1 -8.11 4.99 -12.78
N LEU A 2 -6.88 5.32 -13.20
CA LEU A 2 -5.72 5.43 -12.29
C LEU A 2 -5.91 6.47 -11.17
N GLU A 3 -6.50 7.62 -11.49
CA GLU A 3 -6.82 8.69 -10.53
C GLU A 3 -7.65 8.24 -9.31
N ARG A 4 -8.44 7.17 -9.43
CA ARG A 4 -9.25 6.68 -8.30
C ARG A 4 -8.43 5.93 -7.26
N PHE A 5 -7.32 5.32 -7.66
CA PHE A 5 -6.59 4.36 -6.83
C PHE A 5 -5.14 4.75 -6.60
N PHE A 6 -4.53 5.47 -7.53
CA PHE A 6 -3.10 5.79 -7.53
C PHE A 6 -2.82 7.29 -7.43
N PHE A 7 -3.80 8.07 -6.99
CA PHE A 7 -3.61 9.49 -6.73
C PHE A 7 -2.93 9.71 -5.38
N LEU A 8 -1.94 10.61 -5.37
CA LEU A 8 -1.26 11.11 -4.19
C LEU A 8 -1.92 12.42 -3.75
N ASP A 9 -2.51 12.39 -2.56
CA ASP A 9 -3.06 13.58 -1.92
C ASP A 9 -1.96 14.50 -1.36
N ASP A 10 -2.34 15.58 -0.67
CA ASP A 10 -1.38 16.56 -0.18
C ASP A 10 -0.47 15.98 0.92
N LEU A 11 -1.00 15.13 1.80
CA LEU A 11 -0.20 14.45 2.83
C LEU A 11 0.81 13.48 2.18
N ASP A 12 0.37 12.72 1.19
CA ASP A 12 1.23 11.83 0.42
C ASP A 12 2.41 12.60 -0.22
N ARG A 13 2.11 13.75 -0.82
CA ARG A 13 3.11 14.60 -1.47
C ARG A 13 4.11 15.16 -0.48
N GLU A 14 3.67 15.55 0.72
CA GLU A 14 4.56 15.98 1.81
C GLU A 14 5.51 14.85 2.24
N LEU A 15 5.00 13.63 2.40
CA LEU A 15 5.82 12.46 2.76
C LEU A 15 6.85 12.14 1.67
N VAL A 16 6.43 12.18 0.40
CA VAL A 16 7.31 11.99 -0.76
C VAL A 16 8.38 13.09 -0.83
N ALA A 17 8.02 14.35 -0.56
CA ALA A 17 8.96 15.49 -0.63
C ALA A 17 10.12 15.38 0.36
N LYS A 18 9.96 14.62 1.46
CA LYS A 18 11.06 14.33 2.40
C LYS A 18 12.15 13.43 1.79
N ARG A 19 11.87 12.71 0.70
CA ARG A 19 12.84 11.79 0.09
C ARG A 19 13.85 12.54 -0.78
N ARG A 20 15.13 12.17 -0.64
CA ARG A 20 16.20 12.70 -1.50
C ARG A 20 16.37 11.84 -2.75
N GLY A 21 16.35 12.49 -3.91
CA GLY A 21 16.56 11.87 -5.22
C GLY A 21 15.30 11.24 -5.82
N ASP A 22 15.21 11.31 -7.15
CA ASP A 22 14.00 10.95 -7.91
C ASP A 22 13.57 9.49 -7.73
N HIS A 23 14.51 8.56 -7.73
CA HIS A 23 14.24 7.14 -7.50
C HIS A 23 13.59 6.86 -6.14
N ASN A 24 14.00 7.58 -5.07
CA ASN A 24 13.40 7.40 -3.75
C ASN A 24 12.03 8.06 -3.66
N ARG A 25 11.84 9.23 -4.29
CA ARG A 25 10.55 9.91 -4.35
C ARG A 25 9.52 9.06 -5.10
N LEU A 26 9.90 8.54 -6.27
CA LEU A 26 9.05 7.68 -7.08
C LEU A 26 8.79 6.33 -6.39
N GLY A 27 9.83 5.68 -5.84
CA GLY A 27 9.68 4.43 -5.12
C GLY A 27 8.80 4.53 -3.87
N PHE A 28 8.93 5.60 -3.09
CA PHE A 28 8.06 5.88 -1.94
C PHE A 28 6.61 6.12 -2.38
N GLY A 29 6.41 6.92 -3.44
CA GLY A 29 5.08 7.16 -4.02
C GLY A 29 4.42 5.86 -4.50
N LEU A 30 5.17 4.96 -5.13
CA LEU A 30 4.67 3.65 -5.55
C LEU A 30 4.25 2.77 -4.37
N GLN A 31 5.03 2.74 -3.30
CA GLN A 31 4.63 2.01 -2.09
C GLN A 31 3.33 2.55 -1.48
N LEU A 32 3.17 3.88 -1.39
CA LEU A 32 1.95 4.51 -0.88
C LEU A 32 0.71 4.09 -1.67
N VAL A 33 0.76 4.22 -3.00
CA VAL A 33 -0.41 3.94 -3.82
C VAL A 33 -0.74 2.45 -3.90
N THR A 34 0.28 1.58 -3.87
CA THR A 34 0.07 0.13 -3.94
C THR A 34 -0.48 -0.42 -2.64
N VAL A 35 0.07 -0.02 -1.48
CA VAL A 35 -0.46 -0.49 -0.18
C VAL A 35 -1.89 0.00 0.05
N ARG A 36 -2.23 1.22 -0.40
CA ARG A 36 -3.60 1.74 -0.34
C ARG A 36 -4.55 0.96 -1.24
N HIS A 37 -4.10 0.56 -2.43
CA HIS A 37 -4.94 -0.16 -3.38
C HIS A 37 -5.13 -1.64 -3.02
N LEU A 38 -4.05 -2.33 -2.64
CA LEU A 38 -4.02 -3.76 -2.39
C LEU A 38 -4.27 -4.13 -0.94
N GLY A 39 -4.05 -3.19 -0.01
CA GLY A 39 -4.07 -3.48 1.41
C GLY A 39 -2.83 -4.24 1.89
N ALA A 40 -1.75 -4.30 1.10
CA ALA A 40 -0.46 -4.89 1.46
C ALA A 40 0.67 -4.28 0.62
N PHE A 41 1.90 -4.29 1.13
CA PHE A 41 3.08 -3.89 0.36
C PHE A 41 3.49 -5.02 -0.60
N LEU A 42 3.98 -4.64 -1.78
CA LEU A 42 4.60 -5.58 -2.72
C LEU A 42 6.01 -5.97 -2.24
N ASP A 43 6.39 -7.22 -2.50
CA ASP A 43 7.75 -7.72 -2.27
C ASP A 43 8.77 -6.94 -3.12
N ASP A 44 8.43 -6.74 -4.39
CA ASP A 44 9.08 -5.80 -5.28
C ASP A 44 8.19 -4.55 -5.45
N PRO A 45 8.56 -3.40 -4.85
CA PRO A 45 7.75 -2.18 -4.92
C PRO A 45 7.67 -1.56 -6.31
N VAL A 46 8.46 -2.04 -7.29
CA VAL A 46 8.41 -1.57 -8.68
C VAL A 46 7.76 -2.58 -9.63
N ASP A 47 7.30 -3.72 -9.14
CA ASP A 47 6.53 -4.71 -9.91
C ASP A 47 5.07 -4.25 -10.07
N VAL A 48 4.90 -3.17 -10.83
CA VAL A 48 3.62 -2.56 -11.18
C VAL A 48 3.56 -2.29 -12.68
N PRO A 49 2.37 -2.18 -13.29
CA PRO A 49 2.25 -1.79 -14.68
C PRO A 49 2.95 -0.45 -14.96
N THR A 50 3.62 -0.33 -16.10
CA THR A 50 4.36 0.90 -16.50
C THR A 50 3.49 2.15 -16.43
N ALA A 51 2.21 2.05 -16.80
CA ALA A 51 1.26 3.16 -16.70
C ALA A 51 1.10 3.70 -15.26
N VAL A 52 1.23 2.86 -14.23
CA VAL A 52 1.21 3.29 -12.82
C VAL A 52 2.50 4.03 -12.49
N VAL A 53 3.65 3.53 -12.94
CA VAL A 53 4.96 4.19 -12.74
C VAL A 53 4.94 5.59 -13.34
N ASP A 54 4.52 5.71 -14.60
CA ASP A 54 4.45 6.99 -15.31
C ASP A 54 3.48 7.96 -14.63
N PHE A 55 2.32 7.45 -14.20
CA PHE A 55 1.30 8.24 -13.52
C PHE A 55 1.80 8.78 -12.16
N VAL A 56 2.49 7.97 -11.38
CA VAL A 56 3.07 8.42 -10.09
C VAL A 56 4.25 9.35 -10.34
N ALA A 57 5.11 9.07 -11.32
CA ALA A 57 6.24 9.92 -11.69
C ALA A 57 5.80 11.35 -12.05
N ALA A 58 4.71 11.48 -12.81
CA ALA A 58 4.13 12.77 -13.13
C ALA A 58 3.66 13.53 -11.88
N GLN A 59 3.00 12.85 -10.94
CA GLN A 59 2.52 13.46 -9.69
C GLN A 59 3.66 13.93 -8.78
N VAL A 60 4.78 13.21 -8.79
CA VAL A 60 5.97 13.56 -7.99
C VAL A 60 6.98 14.40 -8.78
N GLY A 61 6.69 14.80 -10.02
CA GLY A 61 7.61 15.62 -10.82
C GLY A 61 8.95 14.94 -11.12
N VAL A 62 8.95 13.62 -11.34
CA VAL A 62 10.13 12.86 -11.79
C VAL A 62 10.09 12.77 -13.32
N ALA A 63 11.12 13.30 -13.97
CA ALA A 63 11.17 13.41 -15.44
C ALA A 63 11.47 12.08 -16.14
N ASP A 64 12.30 11.23 -15.53
CA ASP A 64 12.65 9.90 -16.04
C ASP A 64 12.13 8.81 -15.08
N PRO A 65 10.96 8.21 -15.35
CA PRO A 65 10.39 7.16 -14.52
C PRO A 65 11.27 5.90 -14.43
N SER A 66 12.17 5.68 -15.40
CA SER A 66 13.06 4.52 -15.41
C SER A 66 14.07 4.53 -14.26
N CYS A 67 14.31 5.69 -13.64
CA CYS A 67 15.16 5.85 -12.48
C CYS A 67 14.68 5.00 -11.28
N VAL A 68 13.40 4.60 -11.26
CA VAL A 68 12.81 3.78 -10.19
C VAL A 68 13.53 2.44 -10.02
N LYS A 69 14.18 1.92 -11.07
CA LYS A 69 14.99 0.68 -10.98
C LYS A 69 16.10 0.78 -9.94
N ARG A 70 16.60 1.98 -9.66
CA ARG A 70 17.62 2.23 -8.62
C ARG A 70 17.05 2.16 -7.21
N TYR A 71 15.74 2.26 -7.05
CA TYR A 71 15.08 2.22 -5.75
C TYR A 71 15.25 0.85 -5.06
N VAL A 72 15.22 -0.24 -5.83
CA VAL A 72 15.32 -1.60 -5.29
C VAL A 72 16.76 -2.05 -5.00
N GLU A 73 17.77 -1.27 -5.39
CA GLU A 73 19.19 -1.59 -5.16
C GLU A 73 19.55 -1.61 -3.66
N ARG A 74 18.84 -0.83 -2.82
CA ARG A 74 19.08 -0.76 -1.37
C ARG A 74 17.87 -1.24 -0.57
N LYS A 75 17.90 -2.53 -0.19
CA LYS A 75 16.82 -3.18 0.59
C LYS A 75 16.49 -2.49 1.91
N GLN A 76 17.49 -1.90 2.59
CA GLN A 76 17.30 -1.26 3.89
C GLN A 76 16.36 -0.05 3.81
N THR A 77 16.55 0.81 2.80
CA THR A 77 15.72 2.01 2.57
C THR A 77 14.28 1.64 2.21
N ARG A 78 14.06 0.51 1.54
CA ARG A 78 12.73 0.00 1.20
C ARG A 78 11.91 -0.33 2.45
N PHE A 79 12.49 -1.04 3.41
CA PHE A 79 11.79 -1.39 4.64
C PHE A 79 11.53 -0.15 5.48
N GLU A 80 12.51 0.74 5.64
CA GLU A 80 12.30 2.01 6.36
C GLU A 80 11.10 2.80 5.82
N HIS A 81 10.92 2.86 4.50
CA HIS A 81 9.76 3.50 3.89
C HIS A 81 8.44 2.79 4.22
N GLN A 82 8.41 1.45 4.18
CA GLN A 82 7.21 0.67 4.56
C GLN A 82 6.81 0.92 6.01
N TRP A 83 7.78 0.99 6.92
CA TRP A 83 7.53 1.28 8.33
C TRP A 83 6.99 2.69 8.52
N GLU A 84 7.60 3.69 7.88
CA GLU A 84 7.11 5.08 7.94
C GLU A 84 5.67 5.20 7.39
N ILE A 85 5.38 4.55 6.25
CA ILE A 85 4.04 4.54 5.67
C ILE A 85 3.05 3.84 6.62
N ALA A 86 3.43 2.70 7.20
CA ALA A 86 2.57 1.97 8.11
C ALA A 86 2.25 2.77 9.38
N GLU A 87 3.25 3.48 9.93
CA GLU A 87 3.06 4.33 11.10
C GLU A 87 2.11 5.51 10.81
N VAL A 88 2.32 6.21 9.69
CA VAL A 88 1.51 7.39 9.35
C VAL A 88 0.04 7.02 9.06
N TYR A 89 -0.20 5.90 8.38
CA TYR A 89 -1.53 5.48 7.96
C TYR A 89 -2.18 4.43 8.88
N GLY A 90 -1.50 4.03 9.95
CA GLY A 90 -2.01 3.04 10.90
C GLY A 90 -2.13 1.62 10.33
N PHE A 91 -1.26 1.25 9.38
CA PHE A 91 -1.21 -0.12 8.87
C PHE A 91 -0.59 -1.06 9.90
N VAL A 92 -1.18 -2.24 10.05
CA VAL A 92 -0.76 -3.26 11.03
C VAL A 92 -0.43 -4.57 10.31
N THR A 93 0.35 -5.44 10.95
CA THR A 93 0.68 -6.74 10.35
C THR A 93 -0.52 -7.67 10.43
N TYR A 94 -0.66 -8.56 9.45
CA TYR A 94 -1.68 -9.63 9.51
C TYR A 94 -1.61 -10.41 10.82
N ALA A 95 -0.41 -10.83 11.24
CA ALA A 95 -0.20 -11.57 12.48
C ALA A 95 -0.75 -10.85 13.72
N SER A 96 -0.76 -9.50 13.75
CA SER A 96 -1.30 -8.76 14.88
C SER A 96 -2.83 -8.76 14.95
N MET A 97 -3.52 -9.06 13.85
CA MET A 97 -4.98 -9.03 13.72
C MET A 97 -5.58 -10.38 13.36
N GLU A 98 -4.77 -11.43 13.17
CA GLU A 98 -5.21 -12.72 12.66
C GLU A 98 -6.34 -13.32 13.51
N THR A 99 -6.15 -13.39 14.84
CA THR A 99 -7.16 -13.95 15.74
C THR A 99 -8.47 -13.19 15.65
N GLU A 100 -8.43 -11.86 15.76
CA GLU A 100 -9.61 -11.03 15.64
C GLU A 100 -10.27 -11.29 14.27
N LEU A 101 -9.51 -11.15 13.18
CA LEU A 101 -9.98 -11.34 11.81
C LEU A 101 -10.71 -12.68 11.61
N LEU A 102 -10.11 -13.77 12.08
CA LEU A 102 -10.70 -15.10 11.99
C LEU A 102 -12.00 -15.20 12.81
N GLU A 103 -12.05 -14.62 14.02
CA GLU A 103 -13.25 -14.62 14.86
C GLU A 103 -14.45 -13.93 14.21
N TRP A 104 -14.26 -12.78 13.54
CA TRP A 104 -15.41 -12.20 12.82
C TRP A 104 -15.70 -12.83 11.48
N VAL A 105 -14.72 -13.43 10.78
CA VAL A 105 -15.04 -14.22 9.59
C VAL A 105 -15.93 -15.40 9.98
N ASP A 106 -15.58 -16.10 11.06
CA ASP A 106 -16.38 -17.20 11.60
C ASP A 106 -17.78 -16.72 12.02
N ARG A 107 -17.86 -15.62 12.77
CA ARG A 107 -19.16 -15.03 13.15
C ARG A 107 -20.03 -14.71 11.93
N GLN A 108 -19.46 -14.12 10.88
CA GLN A 108 -20.23 -13.81 9.68
C GLN A 108 -20.67 -15.07 8.92
N ALA A 109 -19.83 -16.12 8.88
CA ALA A 109 -20.16 -17.39 8.24
C ALA A 109 -21.33 -18.11 8.92
N TRP A 110 -21.45 -18.03 10.25
CA TRP A 110 -22.52 -18.70 11.00
C TRP A 110 -23.80 -17.86 11.19
N THR A 111 -23.74 -16.54 11.01
CA THR A 111 -24.89 -15.65 11.27
C THR A 111 -25.52 -15.05 10.01
N SER A 112 -24.94 -15.27 8.84
CA SER A 112 -25.48 -14.76 7.59
C SER A 112 -25.79 -15.89 6.60
N ASP A 113 -26.97 -15.85 5.98
CA ASP A 113 -27.28 -16.61 4.74
C ASP A 113 -26.48 -16.08 3.53
N ALA A 114 -25.45 -15.27 3.79
CA ALA A 114 -24.66 -14.61 2.77
C ALA A 114 -23.61 -15.59 2.24
N GLY A 115 -23.72 -15.93 0.95
CA GLY A 115 -22.72 -16.77 0.30
C GLY A 115 -21.30 -16.18 0.37
N PRO A 116 -20.25 -16.98 0.15
CA PRO A 116 -18.84 -16.58 0.38
C PRO A 116 -18.45 -15.24 -0.26
N LYS A 117 -18.94 -14.95 -1.47
CA LYS A 117 -18.67 -13.68 -2.17
C LYS A 117 -19.16 -12.45 -1.40
N THR A 118 -20.30 -12.57 -0.73
CA THR A 118 -20.87 -11.47 0.05
C THR A 118 -20.05 -11.22 1.32
N LEU A 119 -19.52 -12.27 1.95
CA LEU A 119 -18.59 -12.14 3.07
C LEU A 119 -17.31 -11.38 2.68
N PHE A 120 -16.73 -11.69 1.52
CA PHE A 120 -15.56 -10.98 0.99
C PHE A 120 -15.84 -9.51 0.65
N SER A 121 -17.08 -9.16 0.31
CA SER A 121 -17.47 -7.77 0.05
C SER A 121 -17.75 -6.94 1.32
N ARG A 122 -17.90 -7.59 2.48
CA ARG A 122 -18.15 -6.90 3.74
C ARG A 122 -16.84 -6.34 4.29
N ARG A 123 -16.88 -5.06 4.64
CA ARG A 123 -15.77 -4.39 5.31
C ARG A 123 -15.68 -4.88 6.76
N TRP A 124 -14.55 -5.49 7.12
CA TRP A 124 -14.23 -5.80 8.51
C TRP A 124 -14.23 -4.50 9.38
N PRO A 125 -14.90 -4.46 10.54
CA PRO A 125 -15.02 -3.25 11.35
C PRO A 125 -13.68 -2.74 11.93
N GLY A 126 -12.74 -3.63 12.25
CA GLY A 126 -11.38 -3.23 12.66
C GLY A 126 -10.52 -2.73 11.49
N TYR A 127 -11.05 -2.72 10.27
CA TYR A 127 -10.36 -2.29 9.06
C TYR A 127 -10.62 -0.78 8.93
N ALA A 128 -10.17 -0.02 9.92
CA ALA A 128 -10.25 1.44 10.00
C ALA A 128 -9.23 2.13 9.07
N GLY A 129 -8.97 1.54 7.90
CA GLY A 129 -7.92 1.98 6.98
C GLY A 129 -6.61 1.20 7.13
N ALA A 130 -6.45 0.36 8.15
CA ALA A 130 -5.26 -0.47 8.33
C ALA A 130 -5.14 -1.58 7.25
N ALA A 131 -4.36 -1.33 6.19
CA ALA A 131 -3.81 -2.35 5.31
C ALA A 131 -2.99 -3.38 6.13
N CYS A 132 -3.15 -4.65 5.78
CA CYS A 132 -2.36 -5.75 6.30
C CYS A 132 -0.94 -5.66 5.72
N CYS A 133 0.03 -5.28 6.54
CA CYS A 133 1.44 -5.40 6.17
C CYS A 133 1.80 -6.89 6.17
N CYS A 134 1.83 -7.51 4.98
CA CYS A 134 2.34 -8.87 4.81
C CYS A 134 3.82 -8.90 5.22
N ARG A 135 4.16 -9.85 6.09
CA ARG A 135 5.53 -10.28 6.34
C ARG A 135 5.51 -11.80 6.36
N GLU A 136 6.25 -12.41 5.44
CA GLU A 136 6.96 -13.68 5.66
C GLU A 136 8.44 -13.44 5.36
#